data_AF-R0G8H2-F1
#
_entry.id   AF-R0G8H2-F1
#
_cell.length_a   1.000
_cell.length_b   1.000
_cell.length_c   1.000
_cell.angle_alpha   90.00
_cell.angle_beta   90.00
_cell.angle_gamma   90.00
#
_symmetry.space_group_name_H-M   'P 1'
#
loop_
_entity.id
_entity.type
_entity.pdbx_description
1 polymer ?
#
loop_
_entity_poly.entity_id
_entity_poly.type
_entity_poly.pdbx_seq_one_letter_code
_entity_poly.pdbx_strand_id
1 'polypeptide(L)'
;MLRQSRSDITQLLPNGRLSETIPKAKQFYEDERRLLAYDQVEYFCTSILKDISVLHHQSDVHLLPDVTKEAMAGLIFAASRIGELNELQYIRCMFVERFGLQFDKECVGLRRGNVVGSEIVKILDTKLPQDEITNIVMELSRKHQTNITTSADSVSEDPDAEKMERMKSVVRRMLLQSNLGESPQARDGSFMR
;
A
#
# COMPACT_ATOMS: atom_id res chain seq x y z
N MET A 1 -11.98 6.27 -5.77
CA MET A 1 -10.89 7.24 -6.05
C MET A 1 -9.95 6.72 -7.13
N LEU A 2 -9.52 5.46 -7.09
CA LEU A 2 -8.72 4.78 -8.14
C LEU A 2 -9.18 5.01 -9.59
N ARG A 3 -10.47 4.89 -9.87
CA ARG A 3 -11.01 5.11 -11.24
C ARG A 3 -10.78 6.54 -11.72
N GLN A 4 -10.86 7.51 -10.82
CA GLN A 4 -10.65 8.92 -11.13
C GLN A 4 -9.18 9.24 -11.35
N SER A 5 -8.29 8.80 -10.45
CA SER A 5 -6.84 9.02 -10.62
C SER A 5 -6.32 8.35 -11.88
N ARG A 6 -6.79 7.14 -12.20
CA ARG A 6 -6.50 6.47 -13.48
C ARG A 6 -6.97 7.30 -14.67
N SER A 7 -8.22 7.78 -14.65
CA SER A 7 -8.77 8.64 -15.72
C SER A 7 -7.94 9.90 -15.91
N ASP A 8 -7.63 10.60 -14.81
CA ASP A 8 -6.82 11.82 -14.81
C ASP A 8 -5.43 11.56 -15.43
N ILE A 9 -4.74 10.48 -15.04
CA ILE A 9 -3.43 10.09 -15.61
C ILE A 9 -3.54 9.88 -17.12
N THR A 10 -4.56 9.14 -17.58
CA THR A 10 -4.75 8.85 -19.01
C THR A 10 -5.07 10.08 -19.84
N GLN A 11 -5.66 11.13 -19.24
CA GLN A 11 -5.93 12.39 -19.93
C GLN A 11 -4.74 13.37 -19.87
N LEU A 12 -3.99 13.40 -18.77
CA LEU A 12 -2.89 14.35 -18.58
C LEU A 12 -1.63 13.93 -19.34
N LEU A 13 -1.36 12.62 -19.43
CA LEU A 13 -0.12 12.10 -19.97
C LEU A 13 0.06 12.36 -21.49
N PRO A 14 -0.96 12.20 -22.35
CA PRO A 14 -0.84 12.55 -23.78
C PRO A 14 -0.63 14.05 -24.01
N ASN A 15 -1.11 14.88 -23.08
CA ASN A 15 -0.99 16.34 -23.13
C ASN A 15 0.36 16.85 -22.59
N GLY A 16 1.28 15.97 -22.21
CA GLY A 16 2.60 16.34 -21.68
C GLY A 16 2.55 17.00 -20.29
N ARG A 17 1.42 16.92 -19.57
CA ARG A 17 1.19 17.58 -18.27
C ARG A 17 1.76 16.75 -17.11
N LEU A 18 3.05 16.40 -17.20
CA LEU A 18 3.72 15.48 -16.27
C LEU A 18 3.75 15.97 -14.82
N SER A 19 3.82 17.28 -14.60
CA SER A 19 3.76 17.89 -13.27
C SER A 19 2.46 17.58 -12.53
N GLU A 20 1.37 17.37 -13.26
CA GLU A 20 0.05 17.00 -12.71
C GLU A 20 -0.15 15.49 -12.72
N THR A 21 0.45 14.77 -13.67
CA THR A 21 0.40 13.30 -13.74
C THR A 21 1.09 12.65 -12.55
N ILE A 22 2.26 13.15 -12.12
CA ILE A 22 3.05 12.54 -11.04
C ILE A 22 2.28 12.47 -9.71
N PRO A 23 1.68 13.57 -9.19
CA PRO A 23 0.85 13.51 -7.99
C PRO A 23 -0.34 12.53 -8.12
N LYS A 24 -0.94 12.43 -9.30
CA LYS A 24 -2.06 11.50 -9.57
C LYS A 24 -1.60 10.04 -9.57
N ALA A 25 -0.41 9.75 -10.10
CA ALA A 25 0.19 8.41 -10.06
C ALA A 25 0.56 8.01 -8.62
N LYS A 26 1.09 8.95 -7.82
CA LYS A 26 1.30 8.75 -6.38
C LYS A 26 -0.02 8.43 -5.68
N GLN A 27 -1.07 9.22 -5.92
CA GLN A 27 -2.40 8.95 -5.34
C GLN A 27 -2.94 7.59 -5.78
N PHE A 28 -2.80 7.22 -7.05
CA PHE A 28 -3.21 5.92 -7.56
C PHE A 28 -2.53 4.78 -6.81
N TYR A 29 -1.20 4.87 -6.61
CA TYR A 29 -0.44 3.87 -5.85
C TYR A 29 -0.92 3.75 -4.40
N GLU A 30 -1.09 4.86 -3.70
CA GLU A 30 -1.54 4.85 -2.30
C GLU A 30 -2.96 4.27 -2.17
N ASP A 31 -3.86 4.61 -3.10
CA ASP A 31 -5.22 4.08 -3.12
C ASP A 31 -5.23 2.56 -3.43
N GLU A 32 -4.34 2.08 -4.31
CA GLU A 32 -4.22 0.65 -4.64
C GLU A 32 -3.69 -0.14 -3.45
N ARG A 33 -2.66 0.37 -2.78
CA ARG A 33 -2.14 -0.24 -1.55
C ARG A 33 -3.15 -0.25 -0.42
N ARG A 34 -3.93 0.82 -0.27
CA ARG A 34 -5.03 0.86 0.70
C ARG A 34 -6.05 -0.25 0.42
N LEU A 35 -6.40 -0.47 -0.85
CA LEU A 35 -7.31 -1.56 -1.22
C LEU A 35 -6.73 -2.93 -0.85
N LEU A 36 -5.46 -3.19 -1.21
CA LEU A 36 -4.78 -4.43 -0.83
C LEU A 36 -4.72 -4.63 0.69
N ALA A 37 -4.56 -3.55 1.46
CA ALA A 37 -4.57 -3.62 2.91
C ALA A 37 -5.95 -4.02 3.45
N TYR A 38 -7.02 -3.50 2.86
CA TYR A 38 -8.39 -3.87 3.24
C TYR A 38 -8.71 -5.32 2.88
N ASP A 39 -8.25 -5.81 1.72
CA ASP A 39 -8.41 -7.22 1.33
C ASP A 39 -7.72 -8.14 2.35
N GLN A 40 -6.52 -7.78 2.83
CA GLN A 40 -5.83 -8.50 3.90
C GLN A 40 -6.58 -8.45 5.23
N VAL A 41 -7.12 -7.28 5.61
CA VAL A 41 -7.95 -7.13 6.81
C VAL A 41 -9.18 -8.04 6.75
N GLU A 42 -9.88 -8.08 5.62
CA GLU A 42 -11.03 -8.97 5.41
C GLU A 42 -10.63 -10.44 5.53
N TYR A 43 -9.50 -10.82 4.93
CA TYR A 43 -8.95 -12.17 5.04
C TYR A 43 -8.66 -12.55 6.50
N PHE A 44 -8.00 -11.68 7.28
CA PHE A 44 -7.70 -11.95 8.68
C PHE A 44 -8.98 -12.08 9.53
N CYS A 45 -9.95 -11.17 9.34
CA CYS A 45 -11.25 -11.25 10.00
C CYS A 45 -11.95 -12.58 9.70
N THR A 46 -11.97 -12.99 8.43
CA THR A 46 -12.54 -14.27 8.00
C THR A 46 -11.83 -15.47 8.64
N SER A 47 -10.50 -15.42 8.72
CA SER A 47 -9.72 -16.48 9.36
C SER A 47 -10.02 -16.61 10.85
N ILE A 48 -10.11 -15.49 11.56
CA ILE A 48 -10.42 -15.45 13.00
C ILE A 48 -11.83 -15.96 13.27
N LEU A 49 -12.80 -15.59 12.43
CA LEU A 49 -14.18 -16.04 12.56
C LEU A 49 -14.33 -17.56 12.40
N LYS A 50 -13.52 -18.19 11.54
CA LYS A 50 -13.50 -19.67 11.40
C LYS A 50 -13.08 -20.37 12.70
N ASP A 51 -12.17 -19.75 13.45
CA ASP A 51 -11.61 -20.31 14.69
C ASP A 51 -12.19 -19.66 15.96
N ILE A 52 -13.33 -18.95 15.86
CA ILE A 52 -13.88 -18.17 16.99
C ILE A 52 -14.20 -19.03 18.22
N SER A 53 -14.58 -20.30 18.01
CA SER A 53 -14.82 -21.26 19.08
C SER A 53 -13.53 -21.60 19.84
N VAL A 54 -12.41 -21.77 19.13
CA VAL A 54 -11.10 -22.01 19.75
C VAL A 54 -10.69 -20.79 20.56
N LEU A 55 -10.87 -19.59 20.00
CA LEU A 55 -10.63 -18.35 20.71
C LEU A 55 -11.50 -18.26 21.96
N HIS A 56 -12.75 -18.70 21.96
CA HIS A 56 -13.58 -18.66 23.17
C HIS A 56 -13.01 -19.49 24.34
N HIS A 57 -12.41 -20.64 24.07
CA HIS A 57 -11.97 -21.59 25.09
C HIS A 57 -10.48 -21.50 25.45
N GLN A 58 -9.67 -20.86 24.62
CA GLN A 58 -8.23 -20.71 24.84
C GLN A 58 -7.85 -19.25 25.09
N SER A 59 -7.23 -18.97 26.23
CA SER A 59 -6.75 -17.63 26.61
C SER A 59 -5.25 -17.45 26.38
N ASP A 60 -4.48 -18.52 26.27
CA ASP A 60 -3.05 -18.45 25.94
C ASP A 60 -2.87 -18.33 24.43
N VAL A 61 -2.31 -17.20 24.00
CA VAL A 61 -2.02 -16.91 22.59
C VAL A 61 -1.10 -17.96 21.98
N HIS A 62 -0.17 -18.57 22.74
CA HIS A 62 0.80 -19.52 22.20
C HIS A 62 0.18 -20.87 21.83
N LEU A 63 -0.95 -21.23 22.44
CA LEU A 63 -1.68 -22.47 22.21
C LEU A 63 -2.67 -22.39 21.04
N LEU A 64 -2.82 -21.21 20.43
CA LEU A 64 -3.69 -21.02 19.27
C LEU A 64 -3.04 -21.54 17.98
N PRO A 65 -3.85 -21.95 16.99
CA PRO A 65 -3.34 -22.32 15.67
C PRO A 65 -2.52 -21.18 15.05
N ASP A 66 -1.45 -21.52 14.33
CA ASP A 66 -0.55 -20.53 13.72
C ASP A 66 -1.29 -19.57 12.79
N VAL A 67 -2.23 -20.08 12.00
CA VAL A 67 -3.07 -19.27 11.10
C VAL A 67 -3.91 -18.24 11.88
N THR A 68 -4.49 -18.63 13.02
CA THR A 68 -5.26 -17.70 13.88
C THR A 68 -4.35 -16.65 14.51
N LYS A 69 -3.16 -17.05 14.99
CA LYS A 69 -2.17 -16.14 15.58
C LYS A 69 -1.69 -15.12 14.57
N GLU A 70 -1.35 -15.56 13.36
CA GLU A 70 -0.93 -14.69 12.25
C GLU A 70 -2.04 -13.70 11.88
N ALA A 71 -3.29 -14.16 11.79
CA ALA A 71 -4.42 -13.29 11.49
C ALA A 71 -4.64 -12.20 12.56
N MET A 72 -4.56 -12.57 13.85
CA MET A 72 -4.66 -11.58 14.93
C MET A 72 -3.50 -10.60 14.91
N ALA A 73 -2.27 -11.08 14.74
CA ALA A 73 -1.08 -10.23 14.65
C ALA A 73 -1.17 -9.28 13.45
N GLY A 74 -1.67 -9.77 12.31
CA GLY A 74 -1.96 -8.98 11.12
C GLY A 74 -2.96 -7.86 11.37
N LEU A 75 -4.08 -8.14 12.06
CA LEU A 75 -5.05 -7.10 12.43
C LEU A 75 -4.50 -6.08 13.41
N ILE A 76 -3.73 -6.50 14.42
CA ILE A 76 -3.06 -5.58 15.36
C ILE A 76 -2.10 -4.66 14.61
N PHE A 77 -1.28 -5.23 13.72
CA PHE A 77 -0.35 -4.47 12.90
C PHE A 77 -1.09 -3.50 11.97
N ALA A 78 -2.12 -3.96 11.27
CA ALA A 78 -2.94 -3.14 10.40
C ALA A 78 -3.60 -1.98 11.16
N ALA A 79 -4.20 -2.24 12.32
CA ALA A 79 -4.76 -1.22 13.19
C ALA A 79 -3.71 -0.17 13.59
N SER A 80 -2.45 -0.53 13.81
CA SER A 80 -1.42 0.46 14.13
C SER A 80 -1.11 1.45 12.99
N ARG A 81 -1.40 1.09 11.73
CA ARG A 81 -1.05 1.89 10.54
C ARG A 81 -2.26 2.49 9.82
N ILE A 82 -3.43 1.87 9.94
CA ILE A 82 -4.69 2.32 9.34
C ILE A 82 -5.47 3.11 10.41
N GLY A 83 -5.19 4.41 10.50
CA GLY A 83 -5.86 5.30 11.47
C GLY A 83 -7.30 5.68 11.09
N GLU A 84 -7.69 5.47 9.83
CA GLU A 84 -9.01 5.85 9.29
C GLU A 84 -10.14 4.86 9.62
N LEU A 85 -9.81 3.65 10.09
CA LEU A 85 -10.78 2.60 10.40
C LEU A 85 -10.85 2.37 11.92
N ASN A 86 -11.81 3.03 12.57
CA ASN A 86 -11.96 3.01 14.04
C ASN A 86 -12.30 1.62 14.57
N GLU A 87 -13.01 0.82 13.78
CA GLU A 87 -13.38 -0.56 14.07
C GLU A 87 -12.13 -1.44 14.29
N LEU A 88 -11.05 -1.21 13.53
CA LEU A 88 -9.78 -1.90 13.74
C LEU A 88 -9.12 -1.53 15.07
N GLN A 89 -9.24 -0.27 15.50
CA GLN A 89 -8.71 0.14 16.81
C GLN A 89 -9.45 -0.57 17.94
N TYR A 90 -10.77 -0.69 17.82
CA TYR A 90 -11.58 -1.41 18.80
C TYR A 90 -11.23 -2.90 18.86
N ILE A 91 -11.07 -3.55 17.71
CA ILE A 91 -10.63 -4.96 17.64
C ILE A 91 -9.24 -5.13 18.27
N ARG A 92 -8.30 -4.23 17.97
CA ARG A 92 -6.96 -4.25 18.59
C ARG A 92 -7.05 -4.13 20.11
N CYS A 93 -7.89 -3.25 20.64
CA CYS A 93 -8.10 -3.13 22.09
C CYS A 93 -8.60 -4.44 22.70
N MET A 94 -9.53 -5.15 22.04
CA MET A 94 -9.99 -6.47 22.52
C MET A 94 -8.85 -7.50 22.58
N PHE A 95 -7.94 -7.50 21.61
CA PHE A 95 -6.78 -8.38 21.65
C PHE A 95 -5.79 -7.99 22.76
N VAL A 96 -5.60 -6.70 23.03
CA VAL A 96 -4.78 -6.22 24.15
C VAL A 96 -5.37 -6.66 25.48
N GLU A 97 -6.68 -6.49 25.68
CA GLU A 97 -7.38 -6.90 26.89
C GLU A 97 -7.27 -8.41 27.12
N ARG A 98 -7.32 -9.20 26.04
CA ARG A 98 -7.33 -10.66 26.12
C ARG A 98 -5.95 -11.29 26.23
N PHE A 99 -5.00 -10.84 25.42
CA PHE A 99 -3.68 -11.48 25.26
C PHE A 99 -2.52 -10.62 25.80
N GLY A 100 -2.82 -9.42 26.28
CA GLY A 100 -1.88 -8.53 26.93
C GLY A 100 -1.14 -7.59 25.98
N LEU A 101 -0.60 -6.52 26.57
CA LEU A 101 0.10 -5.45 25.86
C LEU A 101 1.43 -5.92 25.21
N GLN A 102 2.02 -7.00 25.71
CA GLN A 102 3.29 -7.49 25.16
C GLN A 102 3.11 -8.04 23.75
N PHE A 103 2.05 -8.84 23.53
CA PHE A 103 1.69 -9.35 22.20
C PHE A 103 1.43 -8.21 21.21
N ASP A 104 0.70 -7.19 21.65
CA ASP A 104 0.46 -5.97 20.86
C ASP A 104 1.76 -5.27 20.42
N LYS A 105 2.65 -5.01 21.39
CA LYS A 105 3.93 -4.33 21.13
C LYS A 105 4.85 -5.12 20.21
N GLU A 106 4.82 -6.45 20.28
CA GLU A 106 5.59 -7.32 19.40
C GLU A 106 5.10 -7.26 17.96
N CYS A 107 3.78 -7.29 17.77
CA CYS A 107 3.14 -7.18 16.45
C CYS A 107 3.37 -5.80 15.84
N VAL A 108 3.07 -4.72 16.57
CA VAL A 108 3.23 -3.34 16.07
C VAL A 108 4.68 -2.98 15.80
N GLY A 109 5.58 -3.42 16.69
CA GLY A 109 7.01 -3.13 16.58
C GLY A 109 7.78 -4.07 15.66
N LEU A 110 7.11 -5.07 15.05
CA LEU A 110 7.74 -6.11 14.24
C LEU A 110 8.98 -6.71 14.91
N ARG A 111 8.90 -6.99 16.22
CA ARG A 111 10.04 -7.48 17.01
C ARG A 111 10.43 -8.89 16.59
N ARG A 112 11.66 -9.31 16.91
CA ARG A 112 12.12 -10.67 16.60
C ARG A 112 11.17 -11.70 17.23
N GLY A 113 10.70 -12.65 16.42
CA GLY A 113 9.74 -13.68 16.84
C GLY A 113 8.28 -13.27 16.72
N ASN A 114 7.97 -12.08 16.18
CA ASN A 114 6.59 -11.73 15.83
C ASN A 114 6.05 -12.69 14.74
N VAL A 115 4.73 -12.79 14.70
CA VAL A 115 4.00 -13.67 13.79
C VAL A 115 3.20 -12.88 12.75
N VAL A 116 3.56 -11.61 12.50
CA VAL A 116 2.88 -10.78 11.50
C VAL A 116 3.26 -11.27 10.10
N GLY A 117 2.26 -11.57 9.28
CA GLY A 117 2.46 -12.00 7.90
C GLY A 117 3.27 -11.00 7.08
N SER A 118 4.24 -11.49 6.29
CA SER A 118 5.13 -10.60 5.53
C SER A 118 4.40 -9.76 4.47
N GLU A 119 3.23 -10.21 4.03
CA GLU A 119 2.44 -9.54 2.98
C GLU A 119 1.85 -8.22 3.48
N ILE A 120 1.17 -8.23 4.65
CA ILE A 120 0.61 -7.00 5.21
C ILE A 120 1.70 -5.99 5.59
N VAL A 121 2.87 -6.46 6.01
CA VAL A 121 4.03 -5.60 6.27
C VAL A 121 4.49 -4.92 4.99
N LYS A 122 4.64 -5.65 3.88
CA LYS A 122 4.96 -5.05 2.58
C LYS A 122 3.89 -4.04 2.17
N ILE A 123 2.62 -4.37 2.33
CA ILE A 123 1.52 -3.51 1.92
C ILE A 123 1.46 -2.22 2.74
N LEU A 124 1.79 -2.21 4.04
CA LEU A 124 1.62 -1.03 4.91
C LEU A 124 2.93 -0.27 5.22
N ASP A 125 4.09 -0.93 5.20
CA ASP A 125 5.39 -0.32 5.57
C ASP A 125 6.30 -0.01 4.37
N THR A 126 5.94 -0.44 3.16
CA THR A 126 6.70 -0.04 1.98
C THR A 126 6.60 1.48 1.76
N LYS A 127 7.74 2.14 1.57
CA LYS A 127 7.76 3.53 1.10
C LYS A 127 7.57 3.53 -0.40
N LEU A 128 6.77 4.46 -0.92
CA LEU A 128 6.58 4.63 -2.36
C LEU A 128 7.93 4.76 -3.08
N PRO A 129 8.36 3.76 -3.85
CA PRO A 129 9.59 3.85 -4.64
C PRO A 129 9.34 4.77 -5.84
N GLN A 130 10.31 5.62 -6.19
CA GLN A 130 10.19 6.48 -7.37
C GLN A 130 10.08 5.70 -8.68
N ASP A 131 10.75 4.55 -8.74
CA ASP A 131 10.65 3.65 -9.87
C ASP A 131 9.21 3.13 -10.04
N GLU A 132 8.47 2.97 -8.95
CA GLU A 132 7.08 2.50 -8.98
C GLU A 132 6.14 3.55 -9.57
N ILE A 133 6.32 4.82 -9.21
CA ILE A 133 5.59 5.94 -9.82
C ILE A 133 5.84 5.96 -11.34
N THR A 134 7.11 5.80 -11.73
CA THR A 134 7.49 5.74 -13.14
C THR A 134 6.79 4.55 -13.82
N ASN A 135 6.82 3.36 -13.22
CA ASN A 135 6.18 2.18 -13.76
C ASN A 135 4.67 2.36 -13.95
N ILE A 136 3.97 2.94 -12.96
CA ILE A 136 2.52 3.22 -13.03
C ILE A 136 2.20 4.15 -14.19
N VAL A 137 2.93 5.26 -14.33
CA VAL A 137 2.69 6.22 -15.42
C VAL A 137 2.86 5.52 -16.78
N MET A 138 3.91 4.71 -16.92
CA MET A 138 4.23 4.02 -18.16
C MET A 138 3.22 2.90 -18.49
N GLU A 139 2.82 2.13 -17.48
CA GLU A 139 1.85 1.04 -17.63
C GLU A 139 0.46 1.56 -18.00
N LEU A 140 0.00 2.62 -17.33
CA LEU A 140 -1.28 3.24 -17.62
C LEU A 140 -1.30 3.93 -19.00
N SER A 141 -0.18 4.49 -19.44
CA SER A 141 0.00 4.98 -20.82
C SER A 141 -0.20 3.87 -21.85
N ARG A 142 0.47 2.72 -21.63
CA ARG A 142 0.44 1.58 -22.54
C ARG A 142 -0.95 0.99 -22.63
N LYS A 143 -1.62 0.78 -21.48
CA LYS A 143 -2.99 0.25 -21.40
C LYS A 143 -4.02 1.16 -22.10
N HIS A 144 -3.78 2.48 -22.13
CA HIS A 144 -4.65 3.40 -22.85
C HIS A 144 -4.48 3.31 -24.37
N GLN A 145 -3.23 3.24 -24.86
CA GLN A 145 -2.94 3.07 -26.29
C GLN A 145 -3.52 1.77 -26.86
N THR A 146 -3.39 0.65 -26.14
CA THR A 146 -3.94 -0.65 -26.56
C THR A 146 -5.47 -0.67 -26.64
N ASN A 147 -6.16 0.10 -25.78
CA ASN A 147 -7.61 0.22 -25.84
C ASN A 147 -8.08 1.04 -27.06
N ILE A 148 -7.25 1.95 -27.57
CA ILE A 148 -7.56 2.78 -28.74
C ILE A 148 -7.24 2.01 -30.04
N THR A 149 -6.12 1.29 -30.11
CA THR A 149 -5.73 0.52 -31.31
C THR A 149 -6.57 -0.73 -31.55
N THR A 150 -7.29 -1.25 -30.55
CA THR A 150 -8.24 -2.35 -30.76
C THR A 150 -9.49 -1.92 -31.55
N SER A 151 -9.66 -0.63 -31.85
CA SER A 151 -10.81 -0.09 -32.60
C SER A 151 -10.50 0.40 -34.01
N ALA A 152 -9.25 0.34 -34.49
CA ALA A 152 -8.91 0.77 -35.86
C ALA A 152 -7.74 -0.04 -36.43
N ASP A 153 -7.94 -0.49 -37.66
CA ASP A 153 -7.12 -1.42 -38.43
C ASP A 153 -5.75 -0.84 -38.88
N SER A 154 -4.81 -1.74 -39.20
CA SER A 154 -3.54 -1.61 -39.97
C SER A 154 -2.23 -1.04 -39.36
N VAL A 155 -1.26 -1.97 -39.21
CA VAL A 155 0.20 -2.00 -39.52
C VAL A 155 1.02 -0.70 -39.73
N SER A 156 2.06 -0.48 -38.88
CA SER A 156 3.52 -0.39 -39.19
C SER A 156 4.33 0.72 -38.47
N GLU A 157 5.56 0.30 -38.12
CA GLU A 157 6.75 1.02 -37.63
C GLU A 157 6.71 1.54 -36.18
N ASP A 158 7.85 1.50 -35.50
CA ASP A 158 8.02 1.65 -34.04
C ASP A 158 8.65 3.02 -33.65
N PRO A 159 7.98 4.16 -33.90
CA PRO A 159 8.38 5.47 -33.36
C PRO A 159 7.92 5.67 -31.90
N ASP A 160 7.11 4.75 -31.38
CA ASP A 160 6.51 4.85 -30.04
C ASP A 160 7.48 4.41 -28.93
N ALA A 161 8.37 3.45 -29.17
CA ALA A 161 9.37 3.05 -28.18
C ALA A 161 10.36 4.18 -27.81
N GLU A 162 10.85 4.93 -28.81
CA GLU A 162 11.72 6.08 -28.54
C GLU A 162 10.99 7.19 -27.77
N LYS A 163 9.75 7.48 -28.14
CA LYS A 163 8.92 8.50 -27.45
C LYS A 163 8.64 8.10 -26.00
N MET A 164 8.39 6.81 -25.78
CA MET A 164 8.16 6.21 -24.47
C MET A 164 9.42 6.26 -23.59
N GLU A 165 10.59 5.92 -24.11
CA GLU A 165 11.86 6.03 -23.35
C GLU A 165 12.25 7.49 -23.06
N ARG A 166 12.00 8.42 -23.99
CA ARG A 166 12.13 9.85 -23.72
C ARG A 166 11.20 10.29 -22.58
N MET A 167 9.92 9.88 -22.62
CA MET A 167 8.95 10.17 -21.56
C MET A 167 9.41 9.63 -20.19
N LYS A 168 9.87 8.39 -20.15
CA LYS A 168 10.41 7.74 -18.95
C LYS A 168 11.57 8.51 -18.36
N SER A 169 12.49 8.98 -19.21
CA SER A 169 13.65 9.77 -18.79
C SER A 169 13.24 11.12 -18.18
N VAL A 170 12.19 11.76 -18.71
CA VAL A 170 11.66 13.03 -18.21
C VAL A 170 10.97 12.82 -16.86
N VAL A 171 10.14 11.79 -16.72
CA VAL A 171 9.46 11.45 -15.46
C VAL A 171 10.48 11.20 -14.35
N ARG A 172 11.52 10.40 -14.61
CA ARG A 172 12.62 10.16 -13.65
C ARG A 172 13.33 11.45 -13.25
N ARG A 173 13.64 12.32 -14.21
CA ARG A 173 14.29 13.61 -13.92
C ARG A 173 13.42 14.51 -13.04
N MET A 174 12.11 14.56 -13.31
CA MET A 174 11.17 15.34 -12.50
C MET A 174 11.05 14.79 -11.08
N LEU A 175 11.00 13.47 -10.90
CA LEU A 175 10.99 12.82 -9.59
C LEU A 175 12.28 13.10 -8.79
N LEU A 176 13.44 13.17 -9.45
CA LEU A 176 14.71 13.53 -8.81
C LEU A 176 14.74 15.00 -8.35
N GLN A 177 14.15 15.92 -9.13
CA GLN A 177 14.08 17.34 -8.78
C GLN A 177 13.15 17.61 -7.59
N SER A 178 12.04 16.88 -7.47
CA SER A 178 11.09 16.99 -6.34
C SER A 178 11.73 16.64 -4.99
N ASN A 179 12.68 15.69 -4.96
CA ASN A 179 13.36 15.28 -3.73
C ASN A 179 14.40 16.29 -3.22
N LEU A 180 14.88 17.21 -4.05
CA LEU A 180 15.83 18.26 -3.64
C LEU A 180 15.16 19.36 -2.79
N GLY A 181 13.83 19.35 -2.65
CA GLY A 181 13.07 20.28 -1.81
C GLY A 181 12.79 19.78 -0.38
N GLU A 182 12.94 18.48 -0.10
CA GLU A 182 12.80 17.93 1.25
C GLU A 182 14.17 17.86 1.93
N SER A 183 14.67 19.00 2.40
CA SER A 183 15.71 18.98 3.44
C SER A 183 15.17 18.24 4.67
N PRO A 184 15.96 17.38 5.33
CA PRO A 184 15.56 16.76 6.58
C PRO A 184 15.41 17.87 7.62
N GLN A 185 14.17 18.32 7.81
CA GLN A 185 13.84 19.22 8.91
C GLN A 185 14.22 18.48 10.20
N ALA A 186 15.12 19.11 10.93
CA ALA A 186 15.84 18.55 12.05
C ALA A 186 14.89 17.79 13.00
N ARG A 187 15.31 16.57 13.36
CA ARG A 187 14.88 15.96 14.61
C ARG A 187 15.32 16.87 15.74
N ASP A 188 14.42 17.71 16.24
CA ASP A 188 14.59 18.36 17.52
C ASP A 188 13.44 17.98 18.46
N GLY A 189 13.83 17.36 19.56
CA GLY A 189 13.30 17.71 20.87
C GLY A 189 11.91 17.23 21.28
N SER A 190 11.93 16.35 22.29
CA SER A 190 10.94 16.26 23.38
C SER A 190 9.61 15.56 23.10
N PHE A 191 9.46 14.36 23.65
CA PHE A 191 8.40 14.11 24.64
C PHE A 191 8.86 13.05 25.65
N MET A 192 9.22 13.54 26.85
CA MET A 192 9.19 12.78 28.10
C MET A 192 7.76 12.81 28.66
N ARG A 193 7.21 11.63 28.93
CA ARG A 193 6.51 11.19 30.17
C ARG A 193 5.52 10.08 29.84
#